data_AF-A0A165Z538-F1
#
_entry.id   AF-A0A165Z538-F1
#
_cell.length_a   1.000
_cell.length_b   1.000
_cell.length_c   1.000
_cell.angle_alpha   90.00
_cell.angle_beta   90.00
_cell.angle_gamma   90.00
#
_symmetry.space_group_name_H-M   'P 1'
#
loop_
_entity.id
_entity.type
_entity.pdbx_description
1 polymer ?
#
loop_
_entity_poly.entity_id
_entity_poly.type
_entity_poly.pdbx_seq_one_letter_code
_entity_poly.pdbx_strand_id
1 'polypeptide(L)'
;MRVLLTGATGAAGLGALRALLTDEKITQVTILARRPLPSWVELPGGTPPASKDGSPTHPKLRTEVLSNFKSYPTELLSGHDGAIWALGKTTRGTNEADYTEMTVGYLDAFIEATKTAGLGRPESPFRVVFISGNGADSTETSRILFARVKGKAENNLIAREKESDGAVRATILRPGYFFPSLKYPADALNTRGAGERVLDTVLGGFGRWALGITVEDMGRFATEAVKGTWDGKGPIYENWDMRKLLKTLTS
;
A
#
# COMPACT_ATOMS: atom_id res chain seq x y z
N MET A 1 -15.81 -2.65 -7.79
CA MET A 1 -14.75 -3.41 -7.12
C MET A 1 -14.60 -2.90 -5.69
N ARG A 2 -14.50 -3.80 -4.70
CA ARG A 2 -14.27 -3.47 -3.29
C ARG A 2 -12.82 -3.79 -2.91
N VAL A 3 -12.12 -2.83 -2.31
CA VAL A 3 -10.67 -2.94 -2.05
C VAL A 3 -10.38 -2.76 -0.57
N LEU A 4 -9.55 -3.64 -0.02
CA LEU A 4 -8.96 -3.49 1.31
C LEU A 4 -7.72 -2.59 1.24
N LEU A 5 -7.53 -1.71 2.21
CA LEU A 5 -6.34 -0.87 2.29
C LEU A 5 -5.75 -0.93 3.70
N THR A 6 -4.46 -1.21 3.79
CA THR A 6 -3.70 -1.08 5.04
C THR A 6 -2.74 0.10 4.98
N GLY A 7 -2.30 0.62 6.13
CA GLY A 7 -1.32 1.72 6.17
C GLY A 7 -1.84 3.06 5.65
N ALA A 8 -3.16 3.29 5.70
CA ALA A 8 -3.84 4.48 5.17
C ALA A 8 -3.46 5.83 5.82
N THR A 9 -2.57 5.84 6.82
CA THR A 9 -2.01 7.05 7.44
C THR A 9 -0.57 7.32 7.04
N GLY A 10 0.06 6.43 6.26
CA GLY A 10 1.41 6.63 5.71
C GLY A 10 1.35 7.37 4.37
N ALA A 11 2.48 7.93 3.94
CA ALA A 11 2.57 8.70 2.70
C ALA A 11 2.05 7.91 1.47
N ALA A 12 2.50 6.65 1.34
CA ALA A 12 2.03 5.78 0.27
C ALA A 12 0.54 5.43 0.42
N GLY A 13 0.13 4.99 1.61
CA GLY A 13 -1.26 4.60 1.87
C GLY A 13 -2.27 5.74 1.65
N LEU A 14 -1.91 6.98 1.96
CA LEU A 14 -2.73 8.16 1.67
C LEU A 14 -2.87 8.41 0.16
N GLY A 15 -1.78 8.29 -0.59
CA GLY A 15 -1.83 8.36 -2.05
C GLY A 15 -2.76 7.31 -2.65
N ALA A 16 -2.63 6.05 -2.20
CA ALA A 16 -3.50 4.95 -2.61
C ALA A 16 -4.97 5.17 -2.21
N LEU A 17 -5.23 5.59 -0.95
CA LEU A 17 -6.59 5.89 -0.48
C LEU A 17 -7.28 6.90 -1.39
N ARG A 18 -6.61 8.03 -1.65
CA ARG A 18 -7.21 9.10 -2.46
C ARG A 18 -7.43 8.67 -3.90
N ALA A 19 -6.50 7.92 -4.49
CA ALA A 19 -6.66 7.36 -5.83
C ALA A 19 -7.86 6.39 -5.91
N LEU A 20 -7.99 5.48 -4.94
CA LEU A 20 -9.12 4.56 -4.85
C LEU A 20 -10.46 5.29 -4.73
N LEU A 21 -10.55 6.34 -3.90
CA LEU A 21 -11.80 7.08 -3.70
C LEU A 21 -12.26 7.82 -4.97
N THR A 22 -11.31 8.31 -5.77
CA THR A 22 -11.59 9.00 -7.04
C THR A 22 -11.88 8.06 -8.21
N ASP A 23 -11.55 6.76 -8.09
CA ASP A 23 -11.75 5.80 -9.18
C ASP A 23 -13.21 5.32 -9.24
N GLU A 24 -13.84 5.44 -10.41
CA GLU A 24 -15.24 5.08 -10.62
C GLU A 24 -15.51 3.58 -10.55
N LYS A 25 -14.52 2.74 -10.88
CA LYS A 25 -14.65 1.27 -10.79
C LYS A 25 -14.56 0.78 -9.35
N ILE A 26 -14.04 1.61 -8.44
CA ILE A 26 -14.00 1.32 -7.01
C ILE A 26 -15.32 1.76 -6.37
N THR A 27 -16.03 0.80 -5.80
CA THR A 27 -17.34 1.00 -5.16
C THR A 27 -17.23 1.07 -3.64
N GLN A 28 -16.20 0.46 -3.05
CA GLN A 28 -15.93 0.54 -1.62
C GLN A 28 -14.44 0.40 -1.34
N VAL A 29 -13.93 1.17 -0.39
CA VAL A 29 -12.60 1.05 0.21
C VAL A 29 -12.79 0.73 1.69
N THR A 30 -12.25 -0.38 2.15
CA THR A 30 -12.26 -0.76 3.56
C THR A 30 -10.85 -0.62 4.12
N ILE A 31 -10.63 0.35 4.99
CA ILE A 31 -9.36 0.54 5.68
C ILE A 31 -9.26 -0.46 6.83
N LEU A 32 -8.18 -1.22 6.87
CA LEU A 32 -7.78 -2.01 8.04
C LEU A 32 -6.70 -1.24 8.79
N ALA A 33 -7.04 -0.71 9.97
CA ALA A 33 -6.14 0.12 10.75
C ALA A 33 -6.27 -0.16 12.25
N ARG A 34 -5.26 0.25 13.03
CA ARG A 34 -5.30 0.14 14.50
C ARG A 34 -6.16 1.21 15.16
N ARG A 35 -6.48 2.27 14.42
CA ARG A 35 -7.19 3.46 14.88
C ARG A 35 -7.95 4.06 13.70
N PRO A 36 -9.02 4.82 13.94
CA PRO A 36 -9.69 5.62 12.91
C PRO A 36 -8.75 6.58 12.18
N LEU A 37 -9.14 7.06 11.00
CA LEU A 37 -8.37 8.07 10.27
C LEU A 37 -8.24 9.35 11.10
N PRO A 38 -7.04 9.92 11.22
CA PRO A 38 -6.85 11.19 11.91
C PRO A 38 -7.62 12.35 11.25
N SER A 39 -7.97 13.35 12.05
CA SER A 39 -8.71 14.54 11.59
C SER A 39 -7.98 15.40 10.56
N TRP A 40 -6.65 15.31 10.49
CA TRP A 40 -5.85 16.04 9.49
C TRP A 40 -5.92 15.43 8.09
N VAL A 41 -6.47 14.22 7.93
CA VAL A 41 -6.55 13.55 6.63
C VAL A 41 -7.66 14.19 5.80
N GLU A 42 -7.28 14.75 4.66
CA GLU A 42 -8.23 15.25 3.67
C GLU A 42 -8.56 14.16 2.63
N LEU A 43 -9.87 13.96 2.40
CA LEU A 43 -10.39 12.99 1.43
C LEU A 43 -11.07 13.71 0.25
N PRO A 44 -10.68 13.44 -1.01
CA PRO A 44 -11.38 13.99 -2.16
C PRO A 44 -12.83 13.47 -2.20
N GLY A 45 -13.80 14.39 -2.32
CA GLY A 45 -15.23 14.03 -2.29
C GLY A 45 -15.75 13.58 -0.91
N GLY A 46 -14.93 13.71 0.14
CA GLY A 46 -15.30 13.35 1.50
C GLY A 46 -15.84 14.53 2.32
N THR A 47 -16.37 14.22 3.50
CA THR A 47 -16.76 15.20 4.51
C THR A 47 -15.64 15.33 5.56
N PRO A 48 -15.18 16.56 5.87
CA PRO A 48 -14.21 16.80 6.94
C PRO A 48 -14.71 16.28 8.30
N PRO A 49 -13.80 16.00 9.26
CA PRO A 49 -14.19 15.60 10.61
C PRO A 49 -14.96 16.73 11.32
N ALA A 50 -15.99 16.36 12.08
CA ALA A 50 -16.80 17.32 12.85
C ALA A 50 -16.08 17.88 14.09
N SER A 51 -14.99 17.25 14.52
CA SER A 51 -14.19 17.65 15.69
C SER A 51 -12.72 17.30 15.50
N LYS A 52 -11.85 17.84 16.36
CA LYS A 52 -10.40 17.57 16.33
C LYS A 52 -10.05 16.10 16.54
N ASP A 53 -10.90 15.35 17.25
CA ASP A 53 -10.71 13.92 17.52
C ASP A 53 -11.55 13.03 16.58
N GLY A 54 -12.31 13.65 15.66
CA GLY A 54 -13.11 12.94 14.67
C GLY A 54 -12.30 12.44 13.47
N SER A 55 -12.96 11.65 12.63
CA SER A 55 -12.40 11.16 11.37
C SER A 55 -13.13 11.75 10.17
N PRO A 56 -12.44 12.03 9.05
CA PRO A 56 -13.11 12.34 7.80
C PRO A 56 -13.95 11.13 7.33
N THR A 57 -15.03 11.40 6.61
CA THR A 57 -15.92 10.36 6.06
C THR A 57 -16.04 10.48 4.56
N HIS A 58 -16.42 9.39 3.88
CA HIS A 58 -16.66 9.38 2.44
C HIS A 58 -17.67 8.27 2.10
N PRO A 59 -18.59 8.44 1.13
CA PRO A 59 -19.61 7.43 0.81
C PRO A 59 -19.06 6.04 0.46
N LYS A 60 -17.92 5.97 -0.22
CA LYS A 60 -17.20 4.73 -0.55
C LYS A 60 -16.31 4.19 0.59
N LEU A 61 -16.14 4.90 1.70
CA LEU A 61 -15.13 4.57 2.71
C LEU A 61 -15.73 3.89 3.94
N ARG A 62 -15.14 2.75 4.31
CA ARG A 62 -15.37 2.07 5.59
C ARG A 62 -14.05 1.95 6.34
N THR A 63 -14.07 2.13 7.65
CA THR A 63 -12.88 1.95 8.50
C THR A 63 -13.14 0.84 9.49
N GLU A 64 -12.24 -0.14 9.51
CA GLU A 64 -12.29 -1.30 10.40
C GLU A 64 -11.08 -1.27 11.33
N VAL A 65 -11.38 -1.20 12.62
CA VAL A 65 -10.36 -1.06 13.67
C VAL A 65 -9.95 -2.45 14.14
N LEU A 66 -8.72 -2.85 13.80
CA LEU A 66 -8.13 -4.11 14.21
C LEU A 66 -7.09 -3.88 15.31
N SER A 67 -7.27 -4.58 16.43
CA SER A 67 -6.33 -4.56 17.56
C SER A 67 -5.01 -5.26 17.24
N ASN A 68 -5.04 -6.25 16.35
CA ASN A 68 -3.87 -6.96 15.85
C ASN A 68 -4.02 -7.33 14.37
N PHE A 69 -2.90 -7.47 13.67
CA PHE A 69 -2.84 -7.91 12.26
C PHE A 69 -2.35 -9.35 12.13
N LYS A 70 -2.56 -10.17 13.17
CA LYS A 70 -2.21 -11.60 13.16
C LYS A 70 -3.42 -12.49 12.88
N SER A 71 -4.62 -11.92 12.95
CA SER A 71 -5.89 -12.62 12.75
C SER A 71 -6.89 -11.67 12.12
N TYR A 72 -7.72 -12.21 11.23
CA TYR A 72 -8.74 -11.45 10.51
C TYR A 72 -10.04 -12.25 10.55
N PRO A 73 -11.15 -11.65 11.00
CA PRO A 73 -12.45 -12.29 10.88
C PRO A 73 -12.81 -12.51 9.40
N THR A 74 -13.36 -13.67 9.05
CA THR A 74 -13.69 -14.00 7.65
C THR A 74 -14.70 -13.04 7.06
N GLU A 75 -15.68 -12.62 7.85
CA GLU A 75 -16.73 -11.66 7.49
C GLU A 75 -16.17 -10.27 7.17
N LEU A 76 -15.03 -9.90 7.75
CA LEU A 76 -14.34 -8.64 7.46
C LEU A 76 -13.75 -8.65 6.05
N LEU A 77 -13.21 -9.79 5.64
CA LEU A 77 -12.54 -9.96 4.35
C LEU A 77 -13.52 -10.26 3.21
N SER A 78 -14.66 -10.88 3.55
CA SER A 78 -15.67 -11.33 2.59
C SER A 78 -16.15 -10.24 1.64
N GLY A 79 -16.25 -10.59 0.36
CA GLY A 79 -16.77 -9.70 -0.69
C GLY A 79 -15.80 -8.62 -1.17
N HIS A 80 -14.52 -8.68 -0.78
CA HIS A 80 -13.47 -7.83 -1.36
C HIS A 80 -12.80 -8.53 -2.54
N ASP A 81 -12.42 -7.75 -3.54
CA ASP A 81 -11.82 -8.24 -4.80
C ASP A 81 -10.28 -8.12 -4.80
N GLY A 82 -9.73 -7.33 -3.88
CA GLY A 82 -8.28 -7.16 -3.75
C GLY A 82 -7.89 -6.31 -2.55
N ALA A 83 -6.59 -6.18 -2.34
CA ALA A 83 -6.00 -5.43 -1.24
C ALA A 83 -4.76 -4.65 -1.69
N ILE A 84 -4.64 -3.42 -1.17
CA ILE A 84 -3.39 -2.66 -1.21
C ILE A 84 -2.77 -2.72 0.18
N TRP A 85 -1.62 -3.38 0.27
CA TRP A 85 -0.87 -3.57 1.49
C TRP A 85 0.24 -2.52 1.61
N ALA A 86 -0.09 -1.39 2.25
CA ALA A 86 0.83 -0.27 2.47
C ALA A 86 1.28 -0.12 3.93
N LEU A 87 1.26 -1.22 4.71
CA LEU A 87 1.84 -1.23 6.05
C LEU A 87 3.37 -1.19 6.00
N GLY A 88 3.94 -0.22 6.71
CA GLY A 88 5.37 -0.06 6.88
C GLY A 88 5.68 0.98 7.95
N LYS A 89 6.84 0.84 8.57
CA LYS A 89 7.44 1.84 9.47
C LYS A 89 8.92 1.94 9.15
N THR A 90 9.55 3.05 9.54
CA THR A 90 11.00 3.19 9.45
C THR A 90 11.71 2.10 10.28
N THR A 91 12.82 1.57 9.77
CA THR A 91 13.68 0.64 10.53
C THR A 91 14.37 1.34 11.70
N ARG A 92 14.46 2.67 11.69
CA ARG A 92 15.12 3.46 12.72
C ARG A 92 14.43 3.26 14.08
N GLY A 93 15.18 2.78 15.06
CA GLY A 93 14.68 2.53 16.42
C GLY A 93 13.79 1.30 16.56
N THR A 94 13.75 0.41 15.57
CA THR A 94 13.02 -0.87 15.63
C THR A 94 14.02 -2.04 15.68
N ASN A 95 13.76 -3.04 16.52
CA ASN A 95 14.55 -4.28 16.50
C ASN A 95 14.17 -5.17 15.29
N GLU A 96 15.06 -6.07 14.86
CA GLU A 96 14.82 -6.88 13.66
C GLU A 96 13.57 -7.77 13.77
N ALA A 97 13.28 -8.33 14.94
CA ALA A 97 12.13 -9.22 15.14
C ALA A 97 10.80 -8.47 14.93
N ASP A 98 10.64 -7.29 15.53
CA ASP A 98 9.47 -6.43 15.38
C ASP A 98 9.30 -5.94 13.94
N TYR A 99 10.41 -5.63 13.27
CA TYR A 99 10.38 -5.20 11.87
C TYR A 99 9.96 -6.34 10.95
N THR A 100 10.47 -7.55 11.22
CA THR A 100 10.14 -8.77 10.48
C THR A 100 8.69 -9.18 10.71
N GLU A 101 8.22 -9.19 11.95
CA GLU A 101 6.82 -9.51 12.29
C GLU A 101 5.85 -8.57 11.57
N MET A 102 6.12 -7.27 11.60
CA MET A 102 5.24 -6.28 10.99
C MET A 102 5.26 -6.35 9.45
N THR A 103 6.40 -6.68 8.86
CA THR A 103 6.58 -6.64 7.39
C THR A 103 6.21 -7.96 6.73
N VAL A 104 6.63 -9.09 7.32
CA VAL A 104 6.44 -10.45 6.84
C VAL A 104 5.25 -11.10 7.54
N GLY A 105 5.30 -11.17 8.89
CA GLY A 105 4.29 -11.91 9.67
C GLY A 105 2.86 -11.42 9.45
N TYR A 106 2.62 -10.11 9.46
CA TYR A 106 1.28 -9.55 9.22
C TYR A 106 0.80 -9.75 7.79
N LEU A 107 1.70 -9.67 6.81
CA LEU A 107 1.34 -9.93 5.41
C LEU A 107 0.99 -11.41 5.23
N ASP A 108 1.82 -12.32 5.75
CA ASP A 108 1.58 -13.76 5.67
C ASP A 108 0.26 -14.14 6.36
N ALA A 109 -0.01 -13.61 7.56
CA ALA A 109 -1.28 -13.82 8.26
C ALA A 109 -2.49 -13.31 7.47
N PHE A 110 -2.33 -12.18 6.77
CA PHE A 110 -3.37 -11.65 5.89
C PHE A 110 -3.63 -12.57 4.70
N ILE A 111 -2.58 -13.05 4.02
CA ILE A 111 -2.73 -13.96 2.86
C ILE A 111 -3.36 -15.30 3.28
N GLU A 112 -3.02 -15.82 4.46
CA GLU A 112 -3.69 -17.03 4.98
C GLU A 112 -5.17 -16.78 5.27
N ALA A 113 -5.50 -15.60 5.78
CA ALA A 113 -6.89 -15.25 6.05
C ALA A 113 -7.69 -15.06 4.75
N THR A 114 -7.11 -14.52 3.67
CA THR A 114 -7.81 -14.42 2.38
C THR A 114 -8.09 -15.80 1.79
N LYS A 115 -7.16 -16.75 1.93
CA LYS A 115 -7.36 -18.15 1.56
C LYS A 115 -8.47 -18.80 2.39
N THR A 116 -8.44 -18.64 3.70
CA THR A 116 -9.46 -19.18 4.63
C THR A 116 -10.85 -18.59 4.34
N ALA A 117 -10.91 -17.32 3.95
CA ALA A 117 -12.13 -16.64 3.54
C ALA A 117 -12.62 -17.01 2.12
N GLY A 118 -11.89 -17.88 1.40
CA GLY A 118 -12.26 -18.29 0.03
C GLY A 118 -12.25 -17.15 -0.97
N LEU A 119 -11.34 -16.17 -0.80
CA LEU A 119 -11.25 -15.03 -1.70
C LEU A 119 -10.48 -15.37 -2.98
N GLY A 120 -11.07 -14.99 -4.11
CA GLY A 120 -10.49 -15.17 -5.43
C GLY A 120 -10.70 -16.57 -6.01
N ARG A 121 -10.61 -16.64 -7.34
CA ARG A 121 -10.65 -17.86 -8.15
C ARG A 121 -9.91 -17.61 -9.47
N PRO A 122 -9.52 -18.63 -10.24
CA PRO A 122 -8.71 -18.45 -11.46
C PRO A 122 -9.27 -17.40 -12.44
N GLU A 123 -10.59 -17.31 -12.54
CA GLU A 123 -11.32 -16.41 -13.45
C GLU A 123 -11.45 -14.99 -12.88
N SER A 124 -11.31 -14.84 -11.56
CA SER A 124 -11.44 -13.57 -10.84
C SER A 124 -10.53 -13.62 -9.61
N PRO A 125 -9.21 -13.44 -9.80
CA PRO A 125 -8.25 -13.59 -8.72
C PRO A 125 -8.38 -12.45 -7.71
N PHE A 126 -8.13 -12.77 -6.44
CA PHE A 126 -7.93 -11.78 -5.40
C PHE A 126 -6.54 -11.15 -5.56
N ARG A 127 -6.51 -9.86 -5.88
CA ARG A 127 -5.26 -9.15 -6.18
C ARG A 127 -4.65 -8.51 -4.94
N VAL A 128 -3.40 -8.81 -4.67
CA VAL A 128 -2.64 -8.24 -3.54
C VAL A 128 -1.54 -7.36 -4.08
N VAL A 129 -1.68 -6.05 -3.85
CA VAL A 129 -0.68 -5.05 -4.18
C VAL A 129 0.17 -4.76 -2.95
N PHE A 130 1.41 -5.22 -2.93
CA PHE A 130 2.35 -5.01 -1.83
C PHE A 130 3.26 -3.80 -2.07
N ILE A 131 3.23 -2.83 -1.17
CA ILE A 131 4.17 -1.70 -1.20
C ILE A 131 5.47 -2.13 -0.52
N SER A 132 6.45 -2.48 -1.35
CA SER A 132 7.80 -2.85 -0.92
C SER A 132 8.71 -1.61 -0.90
N GLY A 133 9.90 -1.69 -1.49
CA GLY A 133 10.76 -0.55 -1.79
C GLY A 133 11.96 -0.96 -2.64
N ASN A 134 12.52 0.02 -3.34
CA ASN A 134 13.69 -0.17 -4.19
C ASN A 134 14.85 -0.73 -3.38
N GLY A 135 15.56 -1.71 -3.96
CA GLY A 135 16.66 -2.42 -3.30
C GLY A 135 16.23 -3.51 -2.32
N ALA A 136 14.95 -3.92 -2.29
CA ALA A 136 14.55 -5.18 -1.67
C ALA A 136 15.35 -6.34 -2.28
N ASP A 137 15.90 -7.19 -1.42
CA ASP A 137 16.85 -8.23 -1.81
C ASP A 137 16.20 -9.61 -1.75
N SER A 138 15.86 -10.15 -2.91
CA SER A 138 15.23 -11.47 -3.05
C SER A 138 16.14 -12.64 -2.65
N THR A 139 17.46 -12.42 -2.47
CA THR A 139 18.35 -13.46 -1.92
C THR A 139 18.24 -13.58 -0.41
N GLU A 140 17.64 -12.59 0.26
CA GLU A 140 17.51 -12.52 1.71
C GLU A 140 18.86 -12.51 2.46
N THR A 141 19.96 -12.16 1.78
CA THR A 141 21.31 -12.17 2.37
C THR A 141 21.87 -10.77 2.62
N SER A 142 21.17 -9.72 2.18
CA SER A 142 21.59 -8.34 2.36
C SER A 142 21.87 -7.99 3.83
N ARG A 143 22.96 -7.27 4.05
CA ARG A 143 23.32 -6.69 5.35
C ARG A 143 22.40 -5.53 5.75
N ILE A 144 21.60 -5.02 4.82
CA ILE A 144 20.62 -3.96 5.06
C ILE A 144 19.31 -4.63 5.50
N LEU A 145 18.94 -4.47 6.78
CA LEU A 145 17.75 -5.08 7.38
C LEU A 145 16.48 -4.89 6.53
N PHE A 146 16.23 -3.65 6.09
CA PHE A 146 15.08 -3.33 5.23
C PHE A 146 15.05 -4.19 3.96
N ALA A 147 16.17 -4.25 3.25
CA ALA A 147 16.29 -4.92 1.96
C ALA A 147 16.01 -6.42 2.09
N ARG A 148 16.66 -7.06 3.08
CA ARG A 148 16.50 -8.48 3.37
C ARG A 148 15.06 -8.84 3.77
N VAL A 149 14.47 -8.10 4.72
CA VAL A 149 13.13 -8.42 5.23
C VAL A 149 12.03 -8.11 4.21
N LYS A 150 12.15 -7.04 3.43
CA LYS A 150 11.23 -6.78 2.32
C LYS A 150 11.35 -7.82 1.22
N GLY A 151 12.57 -8.24 0.86
CA GLY A 151 12.78 -9.33 -0.10
C GLY A 151 12.17 -10.64 0.37
N LYS A 152 12.27 -10.97 1.66
CA LYS A 152 11.57 -12.11 2.26
C LYS A 152 10.05 -12.02 2.12
N ALA A 153 9.45 -10.86 2.41
CA ALA A 153 8.01 -10.66 2.27
C ALA A 153 7.55 -10.81 0.80
N GLU A 154 8.35 -10.31 -0.15
CA GLU A 154 8.10 -10.46 -1.58
C GLU A 154 8.17 -11.93 -2.02
N ASN A 155 9.20 -12.66 -1.59
CA ASN A 155 9.36 -14.08 -1.88
C ASN A 155 8.18 -14.90 -1.36
N ASN A 156 7.76 -14.67 -0.12
CA ASN A 156 6.61 -15.33 0.48
C ASN A 156 5.34 -15.08 -0.34
N LEU A 157 5.05 -13.82 -0.68
CA LEU A 157 3.86 -13.46 -1.44
C LEU A 157 3.85 -14.10 -2.85
N ILE A 158 5.00 -14.12 -3.54
CA ILE A 158 5.14 -14.79 -4.85
C ILE A 158 4.94 -16.30 -4.73
N ALA A 159 5.46 -16.92 -3.67
CA ALA A 159 5.25 -18.35 -3.41
C ALA A 159 3.74 -18.63 -3.21
N ARG A 160 3.04 -17.81 -2.42
CA ARG A 160 1.60 -17.96 -2.21
C ARG A 160 0.77 -17.80 -3.47
N GLU A 161 1.14 -16.87 -4.36
CA GLU A 161 0.50 -16.77 -5.67
C GLU A 161 0.64 -18.08 -6.46
N LYS A 162 1.85 -18.66 -6.53
CA LYS A 162 2.10 -19.92 -7.26
C LYS A 162 1.31 -21.09 -6.66
N GLU A 163 1.19 -21.13 -5.34
CA GLU A 163 0.43 -22.16 -4.61
C GLU A 163 -1.09 -21.98 -4.69
N SER A 164 -1.57 -20.82 -5.14
CA SER A 164 -3.00 -20.47 -5.13
C SER A 164 -3.79 -21.02 -6.31
N ASP A 165 -3.15 -21.70 -7.26
CA ASP A 165 -3.76 -22.15 -8.52
C ASP A 165 -4.48 -21.01 -9.28
N GLY A 166 -3.94 -19.79 -9.19
CA GLY A 166 -4.50 -18.60 -9.83
C GLY A 166 -5.63 -17.92 -9.05
N ALA A 167 -5.97 -18.37 -7.84
CA ALA A 167 -6.92 -17.65 -6.98
C ALA A 167 -6.36 -16.33 -6.43
N VAL A 168 -5.04 -16.22 -6.29
CA VAL A 168 -4.36 -15.00 -5.82
C VAL A 168 -3.41 -14.49 -6.90
N ARG A 169 -3.32 -13.16 -7.03
CA ARG A 169 -2.33 -12.48 -7.89
C ARG A 169 -1.54 -11.47 -7.07
N ALA A 170 -0.21 -11.53 -7.12
CA ALA A 170 0.65 -10.60 -6.43
C ALA A 170 1.12 -9.49 -7.37
N THR A 171 1.19 -8.26 -6.86
CA THR A 171 1.85 -7.14 -7.51
C THR A 171 2.66 -6.37 -6.48
N ILE A 172 3.97 -6.29 -6.69
CA ILE A 172 4.98 -5.78 -5.78
C ILE A 172 5.50 -4.47 -6.36
N LEU A 173 5.36 -3.40 -5.60
CA LEU A 173 5.82 -2.08 -6.00
C LEU A 173 7.12 -1.80 -5.25
N ARG A 174 8.19 -1.50 -6.00
CA ARG A 174 9.52 -1.12 -5.48
C ARG A 174 9.85 0.35 -5.79
N PRO A 175 9.18 1.27 -5.10
CA PRO A 175 9.42 2.71 -5.23
C PRO A 175 10.78 3.09 -4.65
N GLY A 176 11.46 4.05 -5.30
CA GLY A 176 12.73 4.59 -4.81
C GLY A 176 12.53 5.51 -3.61
N TYR A 177 11.71 6.54 -3.80
CA TYR A 177 11.33 7.49 -2.76
C TYR A 177 9.94 8.06 -3.06
N PHE A 178 9.10 8.22 -2.03
CA PHE A 178 7.79 8.85 -2.16
C PHE A 178 7.87 10.32 -1.75
N PHE A 179 7.71 11.22 -2.70
CA PHE A 179 7.65 12.64 -2.35
C PHE A 179 6.28 12.99 -1.76
N PRO A 180 6.23 13.79 -0.68
CA PRO A 180 4.96 14.19 -0.10
C PRO A 180 4.11 14.95 -1.11
N SER A 181 2.79 14.79 -0.98
CA SER A 181 1.84 15.48 -1.84
C SER A 181 2.02 16.99 -1.74
N LEU A 182 2.07 17.66 -2.89
CA LEU A 182 1.96 19.12 -2.94
C LEU A 182 0.52 19.61 -2.72
N LYS A 183 -0.46 18.75 -3.03
CA LYS A 183 -1.88 19.05 -2.90
C LYS A 183 -2.35 18.96 -1.44
N TYR A 184 -1.74 18.07 -0.65
CA TYR A 184 -2.07 17.84 0.74
C TYR A 184 -0.86 18.08 1.65
N PRO A 185 -0.47 19.35 1.87
CA PRO A 185 0.76 19.69 2.60
C PRO A 185 0.74 19.24 4.07
N ALA A 186 -0.44 19.09 4.67
CA ALA A 186 -0.61 18.56 6.03
C ALA A 186 -0.06 17.13 6.17
N ASP A 187 -0.04 16.34 5.09
CA ASP A 187 0.49 14.98 5.12
C ASP A 187 1.98 14.97 5.47
N ALA A 188 2.77 15.88 4.89
CA ALA A 188 4.21 15.95 5.15
C ALA A 188 4.49 16.24 6.63
N LEU A 189 3.68 17.07 7.27
CA LEU A 189 3.83 17.39 8.69
C LEU A 189 3.57 16.18 9.59
N ASN A 190 2.66 15.29 9.19
CA ASN A 190 2.21 14.16 9.98
C ASN A 190 2.89 12.83 9.64
N THR A 191 3.50 12.72 8.46
CA THR A 191 4.13 11.48 7.97
C THR A 191 5.65 11.55 7.92
N ARG A 192 6.26 12.74 8.00
CA ARG A 192 7.71 12.95 7.91
C ARG A 192 8.27 13.62 9.17
N GLY A 193 9.44 13.16 9.59
CA GLY A 193 10.25 13.86 10.59
C GLY A 193 10.86 15.16 10.05
N ALA A 194 11.32 16.05 10.94
CA ALA A 194 11.87 17.36 10.54
C ALA A 194 13.03 17.25 9.53
N GLY A 195 13.96 16.31 9.73
CA GLY A 195 15.09 16.09 8.82
C GLY A 195 14.68 15.54 7.45
N GLU A 196 13.63 14.73 7.38
CA GLU A 196 13.11 14.23 6.11
C GLU A 196 12.44 15.35 5.30
N ARG A 197 11.74 16.28 5.95
CA ARG A 197 11.17 17.45 5.28
C ARG A 197 12.23 18.39 4.70
N VAL A 198 13.37 18.52 5.41
CA VAL A 198 14.53 19.24 4.89
C VAL A 198 15.11 18.50 3.67
N LEU A 199 15.28 17.18 3.76
CA LEU A 199 15.74 16.36 2.64
C LEU A 199 14.80 16.48 1.43
N ASP A 200 13.49 16.46 1.63
CA ASP A 200 12.49 16.66 0.57
C ASP A 200 12.67 18.00 -0.17
N THR A 201 13.00 19.04 0.60
CA THR A 201 13.23 20.40 0.06
C THR A 201 14.54 20.45 -0.72
N VAL A 202 15.60 19.83 -0.20
CA VAL A 202 16.94 19.77 -0.83
C VAL A 202 16.94 18.91 -2.09
N LEU A 203 16.27 17.76 -2.08
CA LEU A 203 16.13 16.91 -3.27
C LEU A 203 15.36 17.65 -4.39
N GLY A 204 14.45 18.56 -4.03
CA GLY A 204 13.86 19.53 -4.95
C GLY A 204 13.20 18.91 -6.19
N GLY A 205 13.11 19.68 -7.27
CA GLY A 205 12.50 19.24 -8.54
C GLY A 205 13.30 18.15 -9.27
N PHE A 206 14.63 18.21 -9.22
CA PHE A 206 15.49 17.24 -9.92
C PHE A 206 15.52 15.88 -9.22
N GLY A 207 15.62 15.83 -7.89
CA GLY A 207 15.51 14.58 -7.12
C GLY A 207 14.13 13.94 -7.24
N ARG A 208 13.06 14.76 -7.29
CA ARG A 208 11.70 14.32 -7.65
C ARG A 208 11.66 13.63 -9.00
N TRP A 209 12.30 14.23 -9.99
CA TRP A 209 12.34 13.69 -11.34
C TRP A 209 13.23 12.45 -11.47
N ALA A 210 14.37 12.38 -10.77
CA ALA A 210 15.38 11.34 -10.95
C ALA A 210 15.17 10.10 -10.07
N LEU A 211 14.75 10.28 -8.81
CA LEU A 211 14.89 9.26 -7.76
C LEU A 211 13.57 8.70 -7.22
N GLY A 212 12.44 9.35 -7.48
CA GLY A 212 11.19 9.00 -6.83
C GLY A 212 9.98 8.85 -7.75
N ILE A 213 8.87 8.60 -7.08
CA ILE A 213 7.52 8.60 -7.60
C ILE A 213 6.70 9.51 -6.68
N THR A 214 5.75 10.27 -7.23
CA THR A 214 4.83 11.04 -6.39
C THR A 214 3.89 10.10 -5.64
N VAL A 215 3.39 10.49 -4.48
CA VAL A 215 2.37 9.67 -3.79
C VAL A 215 1.10 9.52 -4.61
N GLU A 216 0.78 10.50 -5.45
CA GLU A 216 -0.32 10.46 -6.41
C GLU A 216 -0.10 9.40 -7.50
N ASP A 217 1.06 9.41 -8.15
CA ASP A 217 1.41 8.43 -9.18
C ASP A 217 1.48 7.02 -8.59
N MET A 218 2.07 6.88 -7.40
CA MET A 218 2.11 5.61 -6.69
C MET A 218 0.70 5.12 -6.36
N GLY A 219 -0.16 5.99 -5.83
CA GLY A 219 -1.55 5.65 -5.53
C GLY A 219 -2.34 5.24 -6.76
N ARG A 220 -2.15 5.95 -7.87
CA ARG A 220 -2.74 5.61 -9.17
C ARG A 220 -2.22 4.26 -9.66
N PHE A 221 -0.92 4.02 -9.61
CA PHE A 221 -0.33 2.74 -10.01
C PHE A 221 -0.89 1.60 -9.15
N ALA A 222 -0.93 1.76 -7.82
CA ALA A 222 -1.47 0.74 -6.93
C ALA A 222 -2.97 0.46 -7.20
N THR A 223 -3.74 1.50 -7.56
CA THR A 223 -5.16 1.37 -7.95
C THR A 223 -5.34 0.62 -9.27
N GLU A 224 -4.48 0.88 -10.26
CA GLU A 224 -4.51 0.15 -11.53
C GLU A 224 -4.02 -1.30 -11.38
N ALA A 225 -2.98 -1.50 -10.56
CA ALA A 225 -2.47 -2.82 -10.22
C ALA A 225 -3.55 -3.68 -9.54
N VAL A 226 -4.28 -3.13 -8.56
CA VAL A 226 -5.32 -3.90 -7.86
C VAL A 226 -6.50 -4.23 -8.79
N LYS A 227 -6.74 -3.43 -9.84
CA LYS A 227 -7.73 -3.73 -10.89
C LYS A 227 -7.24 -4.79 -11.91
N GLY A 228 -5.97 -5.19 -11.85
CA GLY A 228 -5.40 -6.19 -12.74
C GLY A 228 -4.88 -5.64 -14.07
N THR A 229 -4.66 -4.33 -14.17
CA THR A 229 -4.24 -3.67 -15.41
C THR A 229 -2.94 -4.26 -16.01
N TRP A 230 -2.09 -4.88 -15.18
CA TRP A 230 -0.79 -5.42 -15.60
C TRP A 230 -0.54 -6.88 -15.22
N ASP A 231 -1.56 -7.69 -14.98
CA ASP A 231 -1.40 -9.11 -14.58
C ASP A 231 -0.47 -9.91 -15.52
N GLY A 232 -0.41 -9.55 -16.81
CA GLY A 232 0.44 -10.20 -17.82
C GLY A 232 1.92 -9.74 -17.87
N LYS A 233 2.36 -8.79 -17.03
CA LYS A 233 3.73 -8.24 -17.08
C LYS A 233 4.67 -8.77 -15.99
N GLY A 234 4.17 -9.62 -15.11
CA GLY A 234 4.90 -10.16 -13.97
C GLY A 234 4.61 -9.42 -12.67
N PRO A 235 5.14 -9.93 -11.53
CA PRO A 235 4.71 -9.47 -10.21
C PRO A 235 5.50 -8.27 -9.69
N ILE A 236 6.68 -7.92 -10.20
CA ILE A 236 7.55 -6.87 -9.61
C ILE A 236 7.64 -5.66 -10.53
N TYR A 237 7.46 -4.46 -9.96
CA TYR A 237 7.54 -3.19 -10.66
C TYR A 237 8.50 -2.25 -9.94
N GLU A 238 9.64 -1.96 -10.57
CA GLU A 238 10.59 -0.97 -10.08
C GLU A 238 10.05 0.45 -10.32
N ASN A 239 10.66 1.44 -9.66
CA ASN A 239 10.26 2.85 -9.76
C ASN A 239 10.12 3.33 -11.22
N TRP A 240 11.05 2.92 -12.09
CA TRP A 240 11.04 3.30 -13.51
C TRP A 240 9.91 2.63 -14.30
N ASP A 241 9.63 1.35 -14.02
CA ASP A 241 8.54 0.60 -14.67
C ASP A 241 7.20 1.26 -14.37
N MET A 242 6.95 1.58 -13.10
CA MET A 242 5.72 2.24 -12.67
C MET A 242 5.51 3.56 -13.41
N ARG A 243 6.52 4.43 -13.46
CA ARG A 243 6.45 5.73 -14.15
C ARG A 243 6.23 5.58 -15.65
N LYS A 244 6.85 4.58 -16.29
CA LYS A 244 6.68 4.32 -17.72
C LYS A 244 5.27 3.84 -18.03
N LEU A 245 4.75 2.89 -17.25
CA LEU A 245 3.43 2.31 -17.44
C LEU A 245 2.29 3.30 -17.13
N LEU A 246 2.46 4.21 -16.17
CA LEU A 246 1.46 5.25 -15.93
C LEU A 246 1.27 6.18 -17.13
N LYS A 247 2.35 6.51 -17.85
CA LYS A 247 2.28 7.35 -19.05
C LYS A 247 1.44 6.72 -20.15
N THR A 248 1.41 5.39 -20.25
CA THR A 248 0.61 4.67 -21.25
C THR A 248 -0.88 4.65 -20.93
N LEU A 249 -1.29 5.08 -19.72
CA LEU A 249 -2.69 5.21 -19.33
C LEU A 249 -3.25 6.62 -19.55
N THR A 250 -2.39 7.58 -19.88
CA THR A 250 -2.75 8.98 -20.14
C THR A 250 -2.69 9.37 -21.62
N SER A 251 -2.11 8.50 -22.45
CA SER A 251 -2.02 8.59 -23.90
C SER A 251 -3.18 7.87 -24.56
#